data_AF-A0AAD9YSF0-F1
#
_entry.id   AF-A0AAD9YSF0-F1
#
_cell.length_a   1.000
_cell.length_b   1.000
_cell.length_c   1.000
_cell.angle_alpha   90.00
_cell.angle_beta   90.00
_cell.angle_gamma   90.00
#
_symmetry.space_group_name_H-M   'P 1'
#
loop_
_entity.id
_entity.type
_entity.pdbx_description
1 polymer ?
#
loop_
_entity_poly.entity_id
_entity_poly.type
_entity_poly.pdbx_seq_one_letter_code
_entity_poly.pdbx_strand_id
1 'polypeptide(L)'
;MHASVSILADRDGDINLRPHLLTHLVSAFEKVVSRFAIAAMELSLINRIKLQTNGNNYERNLDIIQSRAATTEQEIFDHLQHAKRDIIILGTTRHDIDRHIIAPVGPEFLIISLLRNIQNHTILQGRRQKIEAIKYYRHSTSRIRFESIRDPKRRRFLQISRLEEELEALRMIVQTQQRLIKTYWKALHPRSFQRATTEKSFLRSRKTMFSFEEKLILLQEQKLDDDDYFSFEELQSVTRALRSSMSQSIEIVEEDHGRAVRVFTIVTLFFLPL
;
A
#
# COMPACT_ATOMS: atom_id res chain seq x y z
N MET A 1 26.93 2.84 -14.74
CA MET A 1 25.72 2.52 -15.53
C MET A 1 24.76 3.68 -15.33
N HIS A 2 24.65 4.59 -16.30
CA HIS A 2 23.75 5.74 -16.21
C HIS A 2 22.42 5.37 -16.86
N ALA A 3 21.31 5.66 -16.18
CA ALA A 3 19.98 5.50 -16.75
C ALA A 3 19.47 6.85 -17.25
N SER A 4 18.74 6.82 -18.37
CA SER A 4 18.16 8.00 -18.99
C SER A 4 16.68 8.07 -18.64
N VAL A 5 16.23 9.22 -18.13
CA VAL A 5 14.81 9.47 -17.83
C VAL A 5 14.39 10.73 -18.58
N SER A 6 13.25 10.66 -19.28
CA SER A 6 12.66 11.81 -19.98
C SER A 6 11.90 12.69 -19.00
N ILE A 7 12.25 13.97 -18.95
CA ILE A 7 11.51 15.02 -18.23
C ILE A 7 10.82 15.90 -19.28
N LEU A 8 9.51 16.12 -19.13
CA LEU A 8 8.72 17.03 -19.97
C LEU A 8 8.91 18.47 -19.47
N ALA A 9 9.40 19.35 -20.35
CA ALA A 9 9.34 20.79 -20.12
C ALA A 9 7.98 21.31 -20.63
N ASP A 10 7.18 21.91 -19.75
CA ASP A 10 5.94 22.57 -20.16
C ASP A 10 6.23 23.97 -20.74
N ARG A 11 5.29 24.53 -21.51
CA ARG A 11 5.48 25.82 -22.22
C ARG A 11 5.49 27.06 -21.32
N ASP A 12 5.08 26.92 -20.07
CA ASP A 12 5.40 27.83 -18.98
C ASP A 12 6.46 27.15 -18.13
N GLY A 13 7.47 27.88 -17.63
CA GLY A 13 8.71 27.36 -17.03
C GLY A 13 8.61 26.46 -15.79
N ASP A 14 7.47 25.84 -15.53
CA ASP A 14 7.28 24.76 -14.57
C ASP A 14 7.63 23.42 -15.23
N ILE A 15 8.83 22.93 -14.94
CA ILE A 15 9.25 21.59 -15.33
C ILE A 15 8.35 20.60 -14.60
N ASN A 16 7.44 19.96 -15.33
CA ASN A 16 6.62 18.85 -14.84
C ASN A 16 7.56 17.69 -14.48
N LEU A 17 8.08 17.71 -13.26
CA LEU A 17 9.09 16.80 -12.71
C LEU A 17 8.57 15.40 -12.44
N ARG A 18 7.43 15.01 -12.98
CA ARG A 18 6.97 13.63 -12.95
C ARG A 18 7.86 12.87 -13.94
N PRO A 19 8.88 12.13 -13.47
CA PRO A 19 9.74 11.42 -14.39
C PRO A 19 8.87 10.46 -15.19
N HIS A 20 8.87 10.59 -16.52
CA HIS A 20 8.23 9.60 -17.38
C HIS A 20 9.13 8.36 -17.38
N LEU A 21 8.95 7.56 -16.34
CA LEU A 21 9.50 6.22 -16.28
C LEU A 21 8.78 5.36 -17.30
N LEU A 22 9.55 4.56 -18.02
CA LEU A 22 9.03 3.57 -18.95
C LEU A 22 7.96 2.71 -18.25
N THR A 23 6.75 2.72 -18.81
CA THR A 23 5.59 2.08 -18.18
C THR A 23 5.85 0.59 -17.95
N HIS A 24 6.50 -0.07 -18.90
CA HIS A 24 6.86 -1.49 -18.78
C HIS A 24 7.89 -1.74 -17.67
N LEU A 25 8.82 -0.83 -17.42
CA LEU A 25 9.80 -0.96 -16.33
C LEU A 25 9.13 -0.82 -14.96
N VAL A 26 8.23 0.15 -14.84
CA VAL A 26 7.41 0.35 -13.63
C VAL A 26 6.55 -0.89 -13.38
N SER A 27 5.84 -1.38 -14.39
CA SER A 27 4.98 -2.55 -14.28
C SER A 27 5.78 -3.82 -13.94
N ALA A 28 6.97 -4.00 -14.50
CA ALA A 28 7.85 -5.12 -14.11
C ALA A 28 8.18 -5.06 -12.61
N PHE A 29 8.57 -3.89 -12.10
CA PHE A 29 8.93 -3.73 -10.69
C PHE A 29 7.71 -3.93 -9.76
N GLU A 30 6.55 -3.38 -10.13
CA GLU A 30 5.28 -3.62 -9.46
C GLU A 30 4.94 -5.12 -9.34
N LYS A 31 5.20 -5.88 -10.41
CA LYS A 31 4.98 -7.34 -10.44
C LYS A 31 6.00 -8.10 -9.60
N VAL A 32 7.26 -7.68 -9.57
CA VAL A 32 8.29 -8.23 -8.66
C VAL A 32 7.86 -8.09 -7.21
N VAL A 33 7.39 -6.90 -6.80
CA VAL A 33 6.86 -6.70 -5.43
C VAL A 33 5.62 -7.56 -5.19
N SER A 34 4.72 -7.67 -6.17
CA SER A 34 3.56 -8.56 -6.09
C SER A 34 3.98 -10.02 -5.87
N ARG A 35 5.03 -10.49 -6.54
CA ARG A 35 5.58 -11.85 -6.38
C ARG A 35 6.11 -12.11 -4.98
N PHE A 36 6.78 -11.13 -4.36
CA PHE A 36 7.21 -11.23 -2.95
C PHE A 36 6.02 -11.31 -2.00
N ALA A 37 4.95 -10.55 -2.24
CA ALA A 37 3.72 -10.65 -1.45
C ALA A 37 3.05 -12.04 -1.60
N ILE A 38 2.99 -12.59 -2.82
CA ILE A 38 2.49 -13.95 -3.07
C ILE A 38 3.37 -14.97 -2.33
N ALA A 39 4.69 -14.84 -2.36
CA ALA A 39 5.60 -15.73 -1.63
C ALA A 39 5.37 -15.71 -0.11
N ALA A 40 5.13 -14.54 0.46
CA ALA A 40 4.80 -14.41 1.88
C ALA A 40 3.47 -15.10 2.24
N MET A 41 2.47 -15.00 1.36
CA MET A 41 1.19 -15.71 1.52
C MET A 41 1.37 -17.23 1.44
N GLU A 42 2.15 -17.70 0.47
CA GLU A 42 2.50 -19.11 0.31
C GLU A 42 3.16 -19.66 1.58
N LEU A 43 4.19 -18.97 2.09
CA LEU A 43 4.87 -19.34 3.34
C LEU A 43 3.93 -19.35 4.55
N SER A 44 3.03 -18.37 4.65
CA SER A 44 2.02 -18.31 5.72
C SER A 44 1.08 -19.52 5.68
N LEU A 45 0.63 -19.91 4.48
CA LEU A 45 -0.23 -21.07 4.29
C LEU A 45 0.49 -22.37 4.57
N ILE A 46 1.72 -22.53 4.09
CA ILE A 46 2.57 -23.70 4.41
C ILE A 46 2.73 -23.84 5.93
N ASN A 47 2.99 -22.74 6.64
CA ASN A 47 3.09 -22.76 8.10
C ASN A 47 1.75 -23.15 8.78
N ARG A 48 0.61 -22.73 8.23
CA ARG A 48 -0.71 -23.12 8.75
C ARG A 48 -1.07 -24.58 8.48
N ILE A 49 -0.73 -25.10 7.30
CA ILE A 49 -0.88 -26.52 6.95
C ILE A 49 -0.09 -27.39 7.93
N LYS A 50 1.15 -26.99 8.24
CA LYS A 50 1.99 -27.71 9.22
C LYS A 50 1.41 -27.74 10.64
N LEU A 51 0.54 -26.78 10.99
CA LEU A 51 -0.06 -26.65 12.33
C LEU A 51 -1.45 -27.29 12.44
N GLN A 52 -2.11 -27.66 11.35
CA GLN A 52 -3.49 -28.18 11.35
C GLN A 52 -3.62 -29.53 10.62
N THR A 53 -4.37 -30.45 11.20
CA THR A 53 -4.59 -31.82 10.71
C THR A 53 -5.61 -31.95 9.56
N ASN A 54 -6.37 -30.89 9.22
CA ASN A 54 -7.34 -30.90 8.12
C ASN A 54 -6.76 -30.23 6.85
N GLY A 55 -6.07 -30.99 6.01
CA GLY A 55 -5.25 -30.50 4.88
C GLY A 55 -5.98 -30.10 3.59
N ASN A 56 -7.13 -30.71 3.26
CA ASN A 56 -7.68 -30.67 1.90
C ASN A 56 -8.06 -29.27 1.37
N ASN A 57 -8.54 -28.36 2.23
CA ASN A 57 -8.89 -27.00 1.80
C ASN A 57 -7.66 -26.09 1.66
N TYR A 58 -6.59 -26.37 2.41
CA TYR A 58 -5.38 -25.55 2.36
C TYR A 58 -4.47 -25.94 1.19
N GLU A 59 -4.45 -27.22 0.81
CA GLU A 59 -3.75 -27.71 -0.39
C GLU A 59 -4.32 -27.10 -1.68
N ARG A 60 -5.65 -27.10 -1.85
CA ARG A 60 -6.27 -26.43 -3.02
C ARG A 60 -5.97 -24.94 -3.09
N ASN A 61 -5.93 -24.27 -1.94
CA ASN A 61 -5.58 -22.85 -1.88
C ASN A 61 -4.09 -22.62 -2.19
N LEU A 62 -3.22 -23.56 -1.83
CA LEU A 62 -1.80 -23.53 -2.17
C LEU A 62 -1.60 -23.64 -3.68
N ASP A 63 -2.28 -24.57 -4.36
CA ASP A 63 -2.21 -24.72 -5.82
C ASP A 63 -2.67 -23.47 -6.57
N ILE A 64 -3.74 -22.82 -6.09
CA ILE A 64 -4.24 -21.55 -6.67
C ILE A 64 -3.18 -20.44 -6.51
N ILE A 65 -2.47 -20.41 -5.38
CA ILE A 65 -1.44 -19.40 -5.12
C ILE A 65 -0.18 -19.67 -5.94
N GLN A 66 0.21 -20.93 -6.10
CA GLN A 66 1.36 -21.33 -6.92
C GLN A 66 1.14 -21.06 -8.41
N SER A 67 -0.05 -21.40 -8.95
CA SER A 67 -0.40 -21.07 -10.34
C SER A 67 -0.41 -19.55 -10.58
N ARG A 68 -0.88 -18.78 -9.60
CA ARG A 68 -0.81 -17.32 -9.64
C ARG A 68 0.63 -16.79 -9.57
N ALA A 69 1.49 -17.43 -8.78
CA ALA A 69 2.91 -17.09 -8.68
C ALA A 69 3.60 -17.26 -10.05
N ALA A 70 3.38 -18.40 -10.70
CA ALA A 70 3.91 -18.70 -12.04
C ALA A 70 3.42 -17.70 -13.10
N THR A 71 2.12 -17.36 -13.06
CA THR A 71 1.55 -16.34 -13.97
C THR A 71 2.21 -14.97 -13.77
N THR A 72 2.43 -14.58 -12.51
CA THR A 72 3.07 -13.30 -12.17
C THR A 72 4.53 -13.27 -12.64
N GLU A 73 5.23 -14.40 -12.56
CA GLU A 73 6.62 -14.54 -13.02
C GLU A 73 6.75 -14.37 -14.53
N GLN A 74 5.81 -14.95 -15.29
CA GLN A 74 5.75 -14.74 -16.74
C GLN A 74 5.49 -13.26 -17.09
N GLU A 75 4.54 -12.62 -16.41
CA GLU A 75 4.25 -11.18 -16.61
C GLU A 75 5.47 -10.30 -16.29
N ILE A 76 6.27 -10.64 -15.26
CA ILE A 76 7.53 -9.93 -14.95
C ILE A 76 8.48 -10.01 -16.15
N PHE A 77 8.69 -11.22 -16.69
CA PHE A 77 9.59 -11.42 -17.82
C PHE A 77 9.13 -10.63 -19.04
N ASP A 78 7.85 -10.68 -19.38
CA ASP A 78 7.28 -9.98 -20.53
C ASP A 78 7.46 -8.46 -20.37
N HIS A 79 7.12 -7.90 -19.21
CA HIS A 79 7.32 -6.47 -18.94
C HIS A 79 8.80 -6.07 -19.00
N LEU A 80 9.74 -6.90 -18.54
CA LEU A 80 11.17 -6.63 -18.69
C LEU A 80 11.65 -6.67 -20.14
N GLN A 81 11.15 -7.60 -20.96
CA GLN A 81 11.47 -7.65 -22.39
C GLN A 81 10.93 -6.44 -23.14
N HIS A 82 9.71 -5.99 -22.81
CA HIS A 82 9.16 -4.77 -23.36
C HIS A 82 9.92 -3.53 -22.92
N ALA A 83 10.25 -3.41 -21.63
CA ALA A 83 11.07 -2.30 -21.13
C ALA A 83 12.45 -2.25 -21.82
N LYS A 84 13.07 -3.42 -22.08
CA LYS A 84 14.31 -3.50 -22.85
C LYS A 84 14.15 -2.94 -24.27
N ARG A 85 13.05 -3.26 -24.97
CA ARG A 85 12.76 -2.71 -26.31
C ARG A 85 12.57 -1.20 -26.26
N ASP A 86 11.83 -0.69 -25.28
CA ASP A 86 11.56 0.73 -25.13
C ASP A 86 12.85 1.53 -24.91
N ILE A 87 13.78 1.01 -24.11
CA ILE A 87 15.10 1.62 -23.87
C ILE A 87 15.92 1.68 -25.18
N ILE A 88 15.89 0.61 -25.98
CA ILE A 88 16.61 0.53 -27.26
C ILE A 88 16.03 1.55 -28.27
N ILE A 89 14.70 1.69 -28.31
CA ILE A 89 14.02 2.64 -29.20
C ILE A 89 14.34 4.09 -28.79
N LEU A 90 14.30 4.41 -27.48
CA LEU A 90 14.70 5.73 -26.98
C LEU A 90 16.15 6.10 -27.36
N GLY A 91 17.05 5.11 -27.41
CA GLY A 91 18.44 5.33 -27.81
C GLY A 91 18.65 5.57 -29.30
N THR A 92 17.67 5.24 -30.15
CA THR A 92 17.82 5.24 -31.63
C THR A 92 17.02 6.35 -32.33
N THR A 93 15.94 6.87 -31.73
CA THR A 93 15.12 7.94 -32.32
C THR A 93 15.61 9.33 -31.93
N ARG A 94 16.44 9.93 -32.78
CA ARG A 94 17.03 11.28 -32.59
C ARG A 94 16.02 12.44 -32.64
N HIS A 95 14.80 12.22 -33.13
CA HIS A 95 13.80 13.27 -33.43
C HIS A 95 12.82 13.61 -32.29
N ASP A 96 12.63 12.73 -31.29
CA ASP A 96 11.77 13.00 -30.11
C ASP A 96 12.55 13.55 -28.91
N ILE A 97 13.87 13.67 -29.04
CA ILE A 97 14.79 14.15 -27.99
C ILE A 97 14.58 15.65 -27.71
N ASP A 98 14.17 16.43 -28.72
CA ASP A 98 14.04 17.89 -28.60
C ASP A 98 12.89 18.34 -27.67
N ARG A 99 12.00 17.43 -27.24
CA ARG A 99 10.93 17.71 -26.25
C ARG A 99 11.20 17.12 -24.87
N HIS A 100 12.24 16.31 -24.72
CA HIS A 100 12.52 15.57 -23.50
C HIS A 100 13.94 15.86 -23.02
N ILE A 101 14.07 16.54 -21.89
CA ILE A 101 15.38 16.74 -21.26
C ILE A 101 15.84 15.37 -20.74
N ILE A 102 16.73 14.73 -21.49
CA ILE A 102 17.42 13.51 -21.08
C ILE A 102 18.50 13.91 -20.09
N ALA A 103 18.18 13.90 -18.80
CA ALA A 103 19.17 14.08 -17.75
C ALA A 103 19.84 12.73 -17.43
N PRO A 104 21.17 12.66 -17.29
CA PRO A 104 21.83 11.47 -16.76
C PRO A 104 21.49 11.35 -15.27
N VAL A 105 20.59 10.43 -14.93
CA VAL A 105 20.19 10.18 -13.54
C VAL A 105 20.84 8.92 -12.99
N GLY A 106 21.15 8.94 -11.70
CA GLY A 106 21.70 7.80 -10.98
C GLY A 106 20.65 6.70 -10.76
N PRO A 107 21.08 5.45 -10.50
CA PRO A 107 20.18 4.38 -10.06
C PRO A 107 19.39 4.76 -8.80
N GLU A 108 19.95 5.61 -7.95
CA GLU A 108 19.31 6.14 -6.73
C GLU A 108 18.01 6.90 -7.04
N PHE A 109 18.00 7.68 -8.12
CA PHE A 109 16.82 8.40 -8.59
C PHE A 109 15.73 7.45 -9.11
N LEU A 110 16.12 6.38 -9.80
CA LEU A 110 15.17 5.37 -10.27
C LEU A 110 14.51 4.64 -9.09
N ILE A 111 15.31 4.26 -8.10
CA ILE A 111 14.82 3.56 -6.91
C ILE A 111 13.77 4.40 -6.18
N ILE A 112 14.04 5.69 -5.90
CA ILE A 112 13.03 6.54 -5.23
C ILE A 112 11.78 6.72 -6.09
N SER A 113 11.93 6.85 -7.40
CA SER A 113 10.79 7.00 -8.31
C SER A 113 9.90 5.75 -8.33
N LEU A 114 10.52 4.56 -8.28
CA LEU A 114 9.82 3.27 -8.20
C LEU A 114 9.18 3.06 -6.82
N LEU A 115 9.90 3.35 -5.73
CA LEU A 115 9.38 3.30 -4.37
C LEU A 115 8.15 4.18 -4.23
N ARG A 116 8.25 5.42 -4.71
CA ARG A 116 7.14 6.38 -4.76
C ARG A 116 5.95 5.83 -5.53
N ASN A 117 6.18 5.15 -6.65
CA ASN A 117 5.11 4.59 -7.47
C ASN A 117 4.34 3.52 -6.70
N ILE A 118 5.05 2.55 -6.11
CA ILE A 118 4.44 1.45 -5.34
C ILE A 118 3.75 1.94 -4.08
N GLN A 119 4.37 2.86 -3.33
CA GLN A 119 3.77 3.40 -2.11
C GLN A 119 2.46 4.13 -2.41
N ASN A 120 2.39 4.83 -3.54
CA ASN A 120 1.22 5.61 -3.93
C ASN A 120 0.16 4.81 -4.68
N HIS A 121 0.50 3.64 -5.20
CA HIS A 121 -0.41 2.78 -5.95
C HIS A 121 -0.43 1.39 -5.31
N THR A 122 -1.36 1.19 -4.38
CA THR A 122 -1.65 -0.14 -3.82
C THR A 122 -2.27 -1.04 -4.89
N ILE A 123 -1.48 -2.03 -5.34
CA ILE A 123 -1.93 -3.06 -6.27
C ILE A 123 -2.76 -4.06 -5.48
N LEU A 124 -4.08 -4.03 -5.66
CA LEU A 124 -4.91 -5.12 -5.17
C LEU A 124 -4.71 -6.33 -6.08
N GLN A 125 -4.14 -7.38 -5.49
CA GLN A 125 -4.00 -8.69 -6.07
C GLN A 125 -5.37 -9.23 -6.53
N GLY A 126 -5.69 -9.06 -7.83
CA GLY A 126 -6.76 -9.83 -8.51
C GLY A 126 -7.68 -9.00 -9.41
N ARG A 127 -7.73 -7.68 -9.22
CA ARG A 127 -8.36 -6.75 -10.15
C ARG A 127 -7.29 -5.78 -10.59
N ARG A 128 -7.09 -5.59 -11.90
CA ARG A 128 -6.18 -4.59 -12.48
C ARG A 128 -6.61 -3.13 -12.20
N GLN A 129 -7.27 -2.87 -11.08
CA GLN A 129 -7.70 -1.54 -10.65
C GLN A 129 -6.71 -1.02 -9.61
N LYS A 130 -6.14 0.15 -9.89
CA LYS A 130 -5.43 0.95 -8.90
C LYS A 130 -6.46 1.44 -7.90
N ILE A 131 -6.34 0.97 -6.66
CA ILE A 131 -7.25 1.37 -5.59
C ILE A 131 -6.48 2.31 -4.68
N GLU A 132 -7.05 3.48 -4.46
CA GLU A 132 -6.58 4.44 -3.49
C GLU A 132 -7.00 3.96 -2.10
N ALA A 133 -6.04 3.51 -1.30
CA ALA A 133 -6.30 2.82 -0.03
C ALA A 133 -7.18 3.67 0.91
N ILE A 134 -6.85 4.94 1.09
CA ILE A 134 -7.60 5.86 1.98
C ILE A 134 -9.06 5.96 1.56
N LYS A 135 -9.31 6.17 0.26
CA LYS A 135 -10.68 6.25 -0.28
C LYS A 135 -11.45 4.96 -0.08
N TYR A 136 -10.81 3.81 -0.31
CA TYR A 136 -11.41 2.50 -0.09
C TYR A 136 -11.80 2.27 1.38
N TYR A 137 -10.90 2.58 2.30
CA TYR A 137 -11.15 2.43 3.73
C TYR A 137 -12.17 3.43 4.25
N ARG A 138 -12.15 4.69 3.78
CA ARG A 138 -13.18 5.68 4.09
C ARG A 138 -14.58 5.20 3.69
N HIS A 139 -14.73 4.67 2.47
CA HIS A 139 -16.00 4.11 2.02
C HIS A 139 -16.43 2.90 2.87
N SER A 140 -15.49 2.02 3.21
CA SER A 140 -15.75 0.84 4.04
C SER A 140 -16.20 1.22 5.45
N THR A 141 -15.54 2.19 6.09
CA THR A 141 -15.93 2.72 7.41
C THR A 141 -17.31 3.36 7.36
N SER A 142 -17.62 4.19 6.35
CA SER A 142 -18.95 4.78 6.20
C SER A 142 -20.05 3.75 6.03
N ARG A 143 -19.81 2.71 5.21
CA ARG A 143 -20.77 1.61 5.02
C ARG A 143 -21.02 0.86 6.32
N ILE A 144 -19.96 0.46 7.03
CA ILE A 144 -20.08 -0.27 8.30
C ILE A 144 -20.78 0.58 9.35
N ARG A 145 -20.49 1.89 9.43
CA ARG A 145 -21.19 2.81 10.34
C ARG A 145 -22.69 2.83 10.08
N PHE A 146 -23.10 2.98 8.83
CA PHE A 146 -24.52 2.98 8.46
C PHE A 146 -25.23 1.66 8.78
N GLU A 147 -24.57 0.55 8.48
CA GLU A 147 -25.10 -0.79 8.78
C GLU A 147 -25.20 -1.05 10.29
N SER A 148 -24.24 -0.56 11.08
CA SER A 148 -24.19 -0.77 12.53
C SER A 148 -25.26 0.00 13.29
N ILE A 149 -25.62 1.21 12.83
CA ILE A 149 -26.72 2.00 13.40
C ILE A 149 -28.07 1.31 13.19
N ARG A 150 -28.25 0.61 12.06
CA ARG A 150 -29.53 -0.04 11.72
C ARG A 150 -29.72 -1.41 12.34
N ASP A 151 -28.65 -2.15 12.59
CA ASP A 151 -28.72 -3.54 13.06
C ASP A 151 -27.60 -3.84 14.06
N PRO A 152 -27.78 -3.48 15.35
CA PRO A 152 -26.77 -3.64 16.39
C PRO A 152 -26.61 -5.11 16.79
N LYS A 153 -25.92 -5.90 15.95
CA LYS A 153 -25.62 -7.32 16.20
C LYS A 153 -24.15 -7.58 16.47
N ARG A 154 -23.87 -8.60 17.29
CA ARG A 154 -22.50 -9.09 17.60
C ARG A 154 -21.65 -9.38 16.36
N ARG A 155 -22.26 -9.85 15.25
CA ARG A 155 -21.56 -10.06 13.97
C ARG A 155 -21.00 -8.75 13.39
N ARG A 156 -21.73 -7.64 13.51
CA ARG A 156 -21.30 -6.32 13.02
C ARG A 156 -20.20 -5.74 13.89
N PHE A 157 -20.28 -5.95 15.20
CA PHE A 157 -19.19 -5.62 16.11
C PHE A 157 -17.87 -6.30 15.72
N LEU A 158 -17.90 -7.59 15.36
CA LEU A 158 -16.70 -8.29 14.87
C LEU A 158 -16.15 -7.71 13.56
N GLN A 159 -17.01 -7.19 12.68
CA GLN A 159 -16.57 -6.54 11.44
C GLN A 159 -15.87 -5.20 11.73
N ILE A 160 -16.37 -4.43 12.69
CA ILE A 160 -15.71 -3.20 13.15
C ILE A 160 -14.33 -3.53 13.74
N SER A 161 -14.23 -4.56 14.59
CA SER A 161 -12.94 -4.97 15.17
C SER A 161 -11.92 -5.38 14.11
N ARG A 162 -12.34 -6.13 13.08
CA ARG A 162 -11.46 -6.49 11.95
C ARG A 162 -10.99 -5.26 11.18
N LEU A 163 -11.90 -4.32 10.91
CA LEU A 163 -11.55 -3.07 10.25
C LEU A 163 -10.53 -2.26 11.07
N GLU A 164 -10.69 -2.23 12.39
CA GLU A 164 -9.75 -1.57 13.30
C GLU A 164 -8.35 -2.20 13.22
N GLU A 165 -8.26 -3.53 13.23
CA GLU A 165 -6.99 -4.26 13.07
C GLU A 165 -6.33 -4.00 11.70
N GLU A 166 -7.12 -3.99 10.62
CA GLU A 166 -6.63 -3.67 9.27
C GLU A 166 -6.09 -2.24 9.19
N LEU A 167 -6.80 -1.26 9.76
CA LEU A 167 -6.36 0.14 9.80
C LEU A 167 -5.09 0.30 10.63
N GLU A 168 -4.95 -0.42 11.74
CA GLU A 168 -3.72 -0.42 12.54
C GLU A 168 -2.54 -1.01 11.76
N ALA A 169 -2.75 -2.11 11.04
CA ALA A 169 -1.72 -2.69 10.18
C ALA A 169 -1.27 -1.71 9.09
N LEU A 170 -2.20 -1.00 8.46
CA LEU A 170 -1.89 0.01 7.44
C LEU A 170 -1.12 1.19 8.02
N ARG A 171 -1.51 1.67 9.21
CA ARG A 171 -0.78 2.73 9.93
C ARG A 171 0.68 2.32 10.19
N MET A 172 0.92 1.09 10.62
CA MET A 172 2.28 0.55 10.81
C MET A 172 3.08 0.50 9.50
N ILE A 173 2.42 0.15 8.38
CA ILE A 173 3.04 0.15 7.05
C ILE A 173 3.44 1.57 6.65
N VAL A 174 2.55 2.57 6.78
CA VAL A 174 2.85 3.97 6.46
C VAL A 174 4.01 4.50 7.31
N GLN A 175 4.02 4.23 8.62
CA GLN A 175 5.14 4.58 9.50
C GLN A 175 6.46 3.92 9.08
N THR A 176 6.39 2.70 8.56
CA THR A 176 7.57 1.99 8.05
C THR A 176 8.06 2.61 6.73
N GLN A 177 7.13 3.01 5.86
CA GLN A 177 7.43 3.74 4.61
C GLN A 177 8.07 5.10 4.91
N GLN A 178 7.54 5.87 5.86
CA GLN A 178 8.12 7.14 6.32
C GLN A 178 9.56 6.94 6.81
N ARG A 179 9.80 5.93 7.67
CA ARG A 179 11.14 5.58 8.17
C ARG A 179 12.09 5.17 7.03
N LEU A 180 11.58 4.44 6.05
CA LEU A 180 12.35 4.04 4.87
C LEU A 180 12.77 5.26 4.05
N ILE A 181 11.85 6.19 3.77
CA ILE A 181 12.16 7.42 3.04
C ILE A 181 13.18 8.29 3.80
N LYS A 182 13.01 8.45 5.11
CA LYS A 182 13.96 9.20 5.97
C LYS A 182 15.35 8.54 6.00
N THR A 183 15.41 7.22 6.08
CA THR A 183 16.69 6.47 6.01
C THR A 183 17.32 6.59 4.63
N TYR A 184 16.53 6.52 3.57
CA TYR A 184 16.97 6.66 2.19
C TYR A 184 17.58 8.04 1.93
N TRP A 185 16.91 9.11 2.39
CA TRP A 185 17.42 10.48 2.33
C TRP A 185 18.79 10.60 3.01
N LYS A 186 18.92 10.09 4.24
CA LYS A 186 20.18 10.11 4.98
C LYS A 186 21.29 9.34 4.26
N ALA A 187 20.99 8.18 3.71
CA ALA A 187 21.97 7.36 2.99
C ALA A 187 22.47 8.06 1.72
N LEU A 188 21.59 8.80 1.05
CA LEU A 188 21.87 9.48 -0.20
C LEU A 188 22.45 10.89 -0.05
N HIS A 189 22.30 11.49 1.12
CA HIS A 189 22.76 12.85 1.36
C HIS A 189 24.27 12.99 1.05
N PRO A 190 24.72 14.02 0.30
CA PRO A 190 26.12 14.15 -0.12
C PRO A 190 27.13 14.13 1.05
N ARG A 191 26.73 14.65 2.22
CA ARG A 191 27.56 14.60 3.44
C ARG A 191 27.84 13.18 3.93
N SER A 192 26.97 12.22 3.67
CA SER A 192 27.13 10.82 4.09
C SER A 192 28.29 10.12 3.36
N PHE A 193 28.70 10.66 2.22
CA PHE A 193 29.83 10.20 1.43
C PHE A 193 31.14 10.96 1.74
N GLN A 194 31.09 12.00 2.57
CA GLN A 194 32.26 12.83 2.85
C GLN A 194 33.23 12.09 3.79
N ARG A 195 34.21 11.39 3.22
CA ARG A 195 35.33 10.78 3.94
C ARG A 195 36.66 11.36 3.48
N ALA A 196 37.70 11.29 4.32
CA ALA A 196 39.04 11.82 4.01
C ALA A 196 39.60 11.32 2.67
N THR A 197 39.22 10.12 2.26
CA THR A 197 39.66 9.44 1.02
C THR A 197 38.77 9.73 -0.20
N THR A 198 37.73 10.55 -0.08
CA THR A 198 36.72 10.72 -1.14
C THR A 198 37.14 11.79 -2.14
N GLU A 199 37.09 11.47 -3.42
CA GLU A 199 37.42 12.43 -4.49
C GLU A 199 36.43 13.61 -4.53
N LYS A 200 36.96 14.82 -4.72
CA LYS A 200 36.14 16.05 -4.83
C LYS A 200 35.25 16.07 -6.07
N SER A 201 35.68 15.45 -7.16
CA SER A 201 34.91 15.26 -8.41
C SER A 201 33.63 14.46 -8.16
N PHE A 202 33.76 13.33 -7.45
CA PHE A 202 32.63 12.48 -7.06
C PHE A 202 31.62 13.24 -6.20
N LEU A 203 32.07 13.96 -5.17
CA LEU A 203 31.16 14.74 -4.29
C LEU A 203 30.39 15.82 -5.05
N ARG A 204 31.01 16.48 -6.04
CA ARG A 204 30.32 17.45 -6.92
C ARG A 204 29.24 16.77 -7.75
N SER A 205 29.55 15.64 -8.39
CA SER A 205 28.57 14.86 -9.17
C SER A 205 27.45 14.30 -8.30
N ARG A 206 27.75 13.88 -7.08
CA ARG A 206 26.74 13.37 -6.13
C ARG A 206 25.78 14.48 -5.70
N LYS A 207 26.29 15.69 -5.46
CA LYS A 207 25.48 16.86 -5.10
C LYS A 207 24.52 17.26 -6.22
N THR A 208 24.94 17.21 -7.48
CA THR A 208 24.07 17.53 -8.62
C THR A 208 23.00 16.46 -8.87
N MET A 209 23.31 15.18 -8.62
CA MET A 209 22.30 14.10 -8.70
C MET A 209 21.31 14.18 -7.55
N PHE A 210 21.79 14.43 -6.33
CA PHE A 210 20.96 14.52 -5.14
C PHE A 210 19.90 15.62 -5.22
N SER A 211 20.14 16.74 -5.91
CA SER A 211 19.10 17.79 -6.02
C SER A 211 17.81 17.32 -6.69
N PHE A 212 17.91 16.38 -7.63
CA PHE A 212 16.73 15.79 -8.28
C PHE A 212 16.03 14.77 -7.36
N GLU A 213 16.82 13.98 -6.65
CA GLU A 213 16.33 12.97 -5.72
C GLU A 213 15.68 13.60 -4.49
N GLU A 214 16.29 14.65 -3.94
CA GLU A 214 15.81 15.41 -2.78
C GLU A 214 14.41 15.95 -3.02
N LYS A 215 14.14 16.52 -4.21
CA LYS A 215 12.79 17.00 -4.54
C LYS A 215 11.76 15.87 -4.55
N LEU A 216 12.09 14.70 -5.09
CA LEU A 216 11.18 13.54 -5.06
C LEU A 216 10.98 12.98 -3.65
N ILE A 217 12.04 12.96 -2.85
CA ILE A 217 11.99 12.52 -1.46
C ILE A 217 11.09 13.44 -0.64
N LEU A 218 11.28 14.76 -0.73
CA LEU A 218 10.48 15.74 0.00
C LEU A 218 9.00 15.66 -0.38
N LEU A 219 8.68 15.52 -1.68
CA LEU A 219 7.31 15.34 -2.14
C LEU A 219 6.67 14.05 -1.59
N GLN A 220 7.45 12.97 -1.46
CA GLN A 220 6.94 11.71 -0.91
C GLN A 220 6.83 11.76 0.61
N GLU A 221 7.77 12.42 1.29
CA GLU A 221 7.72 12.65 2.73
C GLU A 221 6.49 13.47 3.10
N GLN A 222 6.24 14.58 2.41
CA GLN A 222 5.05 15.41 2.62
C GLN A 222 3.77 14.60 2.47
N LYS A 223 3.65 13.82 1.39
CA LYS A 223 2.47 12.99 1.19
C LYS A 223 2.28 11.95 2.30
N LEU A 224 3.35 11.29 2.73
CA LEU A 224 3.26 10.26 3.77
C LEU A 224 3.00 10.85 5.16
N ASP A 225 3.58 12.01 5.49
CA ASP A 225 3.42 12.66 6.80
C ASP A 225 2.09 13.44 6.89
N ASP A 226 1.70 14.21 5.88
CA ASP A 226 0.53 15.10 5.93
C ASP A 226 -0.78 14.46 5.42
N ASP A 227 -0.74 13.71 4.32
CA ASP A 227 -1.97 13.20 3.71
C ASP A 227 -2.33 11.81 4.24
N ASP A 228 -1.39 10.87 4.15
CA ASP A 228 -1.72 9.47 4.37
C ASP A 228 -1.79 9.12 5.87
N TYR A 229 -0.82 9.56 6.67
CA TYR A 229 -0.77 9.26 8.10
C TYR A 229 -1.97 9.82 8.86
N PHE A 230 -2.25 11.12 8.71
CA PHE A 230 -3.39 11.77 9.38
C PHE A 230 -4.73 11.19 8.92
N SER A 231 -4.87 10.85 7.63
CA SER A 231 -6.10 10.20 7.13
C SER A 231 -6.35 8.84 7.78
N PHE A 232 -5.31 8.01 7.92
CA PHE A 232 -5.46 6.71 8.60
C PHE A 232 -5.70 6.86 10.10
N GLU A 233 -5.09 7.85 10.75
CA GLU A 233 -5.34 8.16 12.16
C GLU A 233 -6.78 8.62 12.39
N GLU A 234 -7.31 9.50 11.53
CA GLU A 234 -8.70 9.93 11.54
C GLU A 234 -9.63 8.72 11.40
N LEU A 235 -9.44 7.88 10.38
CA LEU A 235 -10.26 6.69 10.15
C LEU A 235 -10.21 5.71 11.33
N GLN A 236 -9.05 5.56 11.95
CA GLN A 236 -8.89 4.71 13.12
C GLN A 236 -9.65 5.26 14.32
N SER A 237 -9.54 6.56 14.60
CA SER A 237 -10.27 7.22 15.68
C SER A 237 -11.79 7.06 15.52
N VAL A 238 -12.30 7.25 14.30
CA VAL A 238 -13.72 7.07 13.96
C VAL A 238 -14.15 5.62 14.18
N THR A 239 -13.31 4.66 13.78
CA THR A 239 -13.61 3.23 13.91
C THR A 239 -13.63 2.80 15.40
N ARG A 240 -12.72 3.32 16.22
CA ARG A 240 -12.72 3.08 17.68
C ARG A 240 -13.96 3.66 18.36
N ALA A 241 -14.35 4.89 18.00
CA ALA A 241 -15.57 5.50 18.50
C ALA A 241 -16.81 4.68 18.11
N LEU A 242 -16.87 4.21 16.86
CA LEU A 242 -17.93 3.34 16.37
C LEU A 242 -17.99 2.02 17.14
N ARG A 243 -16.84 1.41 17.44
CA ARG A 243 -16.76 0.18 18.24
C ARG A 243 -17.33 0.37 19.64
N SER A 244 -16.95 1.46 20.30
CA SER A 244 -17.44 1.79 21.65
C SER A 244 -18.96 1.99 21.64
N SER A 245 -19.47 2.80 20.71
CA SER A 245 -20.91 3.04 20.55
C SER A 245 -21.68 1.74 20.26
N MET A 246 -21.16 0.88 19.40
CA MET A 246 -21.77 -0.40 19.07
C MET A 246 -21.82 -1.36 20.26
N SER A 247 -20.78 -1.36 21.10
CA SER A 247 -20.77 -2.16 22.34
C SER A 247 -21.91 -1.76 23.26
N GLN A 248 -22.11 -0.46 23.45
CA GLN A 248 -23.21 0.07 24.27
C GLN A 248 -24.58 -0.25 23.66
N SER A 249 -24.74 -0.13 22.33
CA SER A 249 -26.00 -0.48 21.68
C SER A 249 -26.36 -1.95 21.81
N ILE A 250 -25.38 -2.86 21.77
CA ILE A 250 -25.62 -4.29 21.98
C ILE A 250 -26.05 -4.55 23.43
N GLU A 251 -25.39 -3.92 24.40
CA GLU A 251 -25.73 -4.05 25.82
C GLU A 251 -27.18 -3.61 26.11
N ILE A 252 -27.61 -2.48 25.55
CA ILE A 252 -29.00 -1.99 25.68
C ILE A 252 -30.00 -3.00 25.09
N VAL A 253 -29.70 -3.52 23.90
CA VAL A 253 -30.58 -4.51 23.27
C VAL A 253 -30.65 -5.80 24.09
N GLU A 254 -29.53 -6.26 24.66
CA GLU A 254 -29.49 -7.43 25.54
C GLU A 254 -30.25 -7.19 26.86
N GLU A 255 -30.19 -5.98 27.42
CA GLU A 255 -30.97 -5.59 28.59
C GLU A 255 -32.48 -5.64 28.32
N ASP A 256 -32.94 -5.10 27.17
CA ASP A 256 -34.33 -5.15 26.74
C ASP A 256 -34.83 -6.59 26.55
N HIS A 257 -34.01 -7.47 25.96
CA HIS A 257 -34.33 -8.90 25.88
C HIS A 257 -34.43 -9.52 27.27
N GLY A 258 -33.53 -9.17 28.19
CA GLY A 258 -33.57 -9.62 29.58
C GLY A 258 -34.86 -9.18 30.30
N ARG A 259 -35.38 -7.99 30.01
CA ARG A 259 -36.68 -7.51 30.53
C ARG A 259 -37.84 -8.31 29.93
N ALA A 260 -37.82 -8.57 28.64
CA ALA A 260 -38.86 -9.36 27.96
C ALA A 260 -38.93 -10.79 28.50
N VAL A 261 -37.78 -11.45 28.71
CA VAL A 261 -37.72 -12.78 29.33
C VAL A 261 -38.32 -12.76 30.73
N ARG A 262 -38.00 -11.76 31.57
CA ARG A 262 -38.60 -11.64 32.92
C ARG A 262 -40.13 -11.51 32.85
N VAL A 263 -40.66 -10.68 31.95
CA VAL A 263 -42.12 -10.54 31.76
C VAL A 263 -42.73 -11.87 31.33
N PHE A 264 -42.14 -12.55 30.35
CA PHE A 264 -42.60 -13.86 29.89
C PHE A 264 -42.60 -14.90 31.02
N THR A 265 -41.53 -14.97 31.81
CA THR A 265 -41.43 -15.89 32.95
C THR A 265 -42.50 -15.61 34.00
N ILE A 266 -42.77 -14.34 34.31
CA ILE A 266 -43.85 -13.96 35.25
C ILE A 266 -45.21 -14.44 34.73
N VAL A 267 -45.54 -14.13 33.48
CA VAL A 267 -46.80 -14.57 32.84
C VAL A 267 -46.89 -16.11 32.89
N THR A 268 -45.82 -16.80 32.51
CA THR A 268 -45.76 -18.26 32.50
C THR A 268 -45.97 -18.84 33.91
N LEU A 269 -45.33 -18.29 34.94
CA LEU A 269 -45.50 -18.75 36.32
C LEU A 269 -46.95 -18.63 36.83
N PHE A 270 -47.69 -17.61 36.40
CA PHE A 270 -49.08 -17.44 36.79
C PHE A 270 -50.05 -18.33 36.00
N PHE A 271 -49.82 -18.55 34.71
CA PHE A 271 -50.78 -19.23 33.83
C PHE A 271 -50.50 -20.72 33.60
N LEU A 272 -49.29 -21.22 33.86
CA LEU A 272 -48.95 -22.63 33.65
C LEU A 272 -49.45 -23.59 34.76
N PRO A 273 -49.58 -23.19 36.04
CA PRO A 273 -50.20 -24.02 37.07
C PRO A 273 -51.74 -23.93 37.16
N LEU A 274 -52.39 -23.08 36.35
CA LEU A 274 -53.86 -22.98 36.18
C LEU A 274 -54.35 -23.93 35.08
#